data_AF-A0A7W0YF06-F1
#
_entry.id   AF-A0A7W0YF06-F1
#
_cell.length_a   1.000
_cell.length_b   1.000
_cell.length_c   1.000
_cell.angle_alpha   90.00
_cell.angle_beta   90.00
_cell.angle_gamma   90.00
#
_symmetry.space_group_name_H-M   'P 1'
#
loop_
_entity.id
_entity.type
_entity.pdbx_description
1 polymer ?
#
loop_
_entity_poly.entity_id
_entity_poly.type
_entity_poly.pdbx_seq_one_letter_code
_entity_poly.pdbx_strand_id
1 'polypeptide(L)'
;MKIKVYHRECGREMLVQQILESQGHCPWDGKPFNKDYTAILAEALEAAEAAGGRLENALEKIAGMEPNLSIQEDTILLPLRNHLDHLNRDRSPASL
;
A
#
# COMPACT_ATOMS: atom_id res chain seq x y z
N MET A 1 1.08 10.71 -1.54
CA MET A 1 0.03 9.68 -1.51
C MET A 1 -0.01 9.04 -0.13
N LYS A 2 -1.19 8.72 0.40
CA LYS A 2 -1.35 7.96 1.66
C LYS A 2 -1.99 6.61 1.38
N ILE A 3 -1.43 5.55 1.94
CA ILE A 3 -1.94 4.18 1.77
C ILE A 3 -2.84 3.84 2.96
N LYS A 4 -4.06 3.44 2.63
CA LYS A 4 -5.03 2.88 3.59
C LYS A 4 -5.01 1.37 3.51
N VAL A 5 -5.03 0.74 4.67
CA VAL A 5 -5.03 -0.72 4.85
C VAL A 5 -6.28 -1.12 5.61
N TYR A 6 -6.91 -2.20 5.17
CA TYR A 6 -8.05 -2.81 5.84
C TYR A 6 -7.62 -4.08 6.56
N HIS A 7 -7.81 -4.15 7.88
CA HIS A 7 -7.53 -5.36 8.63
C HIS A 7 -8.70 -6.34 8.49
N ARG A 8 -8.46 -7.48 7.84
CA ARG A 8 -9.50 -8.49 7.57
C ARG A 8 -10.08 -9.12 8.84
N GLU A 9 -9.31 -9.15 9.93
CA GLU A 9 -9.71 -9.82 11.17
C GLU A 9 -10.66 -8.95 12.01
N CYS A 10 -10.35 -7.67 12.24
CA CYS A 10 -11.19 -6.76 13.04
C CYS A 10 -12.08 -5.84 12.20
N GLY A 11 -11.91 -5.85 10.88
CA GLY A 11 -12.71 -5.12 9.92
C GLY A 11 -12.50 -3.60 9.91
N ARG A 12 -11.37 -3.12 10.45
CA ARG A 12 -11.08 -1.68 10.55
C ARG A 12 -10.06 -1.21 9.53
N GLU A 13 -10.25 0.01 9.06
CA GLU A 13 -9.28 0.74 8.26
C GLU A 13 -8.20 1.39 9.15
N MET A 14 -6.99 1.52 8.62
CA MET A 14 -5.92 2.30 9.22
C MET A 14 -4.93 2.78 8.16
N LEU A 15 -4.11 3.76 8.54
CA LEU A 15 -3.01 4.26 7.73
C LEU A 15 -1.74 3.43 7.97
N VAL A 16 -0.86 3.39 6.97
CA VAL A 16 0.48 2.78 7.10
C VAL A 16 1.22 3.30 8.33
N GLN A 17 1.19 4.61 8.58
CA GLN A 17 1.82 5.22 9.75
C GLN A 17 1.38 4.56 11.08
N GLN A 18 0.09 4.25 11.23
CA GLN A 18 -0.43 3.61 12.43
C GLN A 18 0.07 2.17 12.56
N ILE A 19 0.32 1.48 11.43
CA ILE A 19 0.92 0.14 11.38
C ILE A 19 2.40 0.19 11.77
N LEU A 20 3.13 1.23 11.34
CA LEU A 20 4.53 1.42 11.74
C LEU A 20 4.66 1.68 13.25
N GLU A 21 3.82 2.57 13.79
CA GLU A 21 3.79 2.91 15.22
C GLU A 21 3.46 1.71 16.12
N SER A 22 2.68 0.77 15.60
CA SER A 22 2.30 -0.48 16.28
C SER A 22 3.23 -1.65 15.93
N GLN A 23 4.36 -1.40 15.28
CA GLN A 23 5.36 -2.41 14.90
C GLN A 23 4.74 -3.57 14.12
N GLY A 24 3.84 -3.24 13.19
CA GLY A 24 3.11 -4.16 12.32
C GLY A 24 2.03 -5.01 13.01
N HIS A 25 1.57 -4.58 14.18
CA HIS A 25 0.36 -5.11 14.80
C HIS A 25 -0.83 -4.21 14.46
N CYS A 26 -2.03 -4.76 14.47
CA CYS A 26 -3.22 -3.95 14.34
C CYS A 26 -3.38 -3.07 15.62
N PRO A 27 -3.50 -1.74 15.49
CA PRO A 27 -3.62 -0.84 16.65
C PRO A 27 -4.90 -1.07 17.48
N TRP A 28 -5.87 -1.80 16.93
CA TRP A 28 -7.19 -1.97 17.54
C TRP A 28 -7.35 -3.28 18.31
N ASP A 29 -6.77 -4.38 17.84
CA ASP A 29 -6.91 -5.71 18.45
C ASP A 29 -5.55 -6.34 18.83
N GLY A 30 -4.43 -5.68 18.50
CA GLY A 30 -3.08 -6.14 18.81
C GLY A 30 -2.62 -7.35 17.98
N LYS A 31 -3.40 -7.85 17.04
CA LYS A 31 -3.02 -9.01 16.23
C LYS A 31 -1.99 -8.62 15.16
N PRO A 32 -0.98 -9.44 14.88
CA PRO A 32 -0.01 -9.13 13.85
C PRO A 32 -0.62 -9.29 12.46
N PHE A 33 -0.27 -8.39 11.52
CA PHE A 33 -0.71 -8.50 10.12
C PHE A 33 -0.06 -9.66 9.36
N ASN A 34 1.05 -10.17 9.87
CA ASN A 34 1.76 -11.33 9.35
C ASN A 34 2.33 -12.12 10.54
N LYS A 35 2.26 -13.46 10.52
CA LYS A 35 2.71 -14.27 11.65
C LYS A 35 4.23 -14.23 11.85
N ASP A 36 4.99 -14.22 10.75
CA ASP A 36 6.42 -14.52 10.77
C ASP A 36 7.29 -13.32 10.36
N TYR A 37 6.72 -12.34 9.63
CA TYR A 37 7.49 -11.29 8.95
C TYR A 37 6.91 -9.88 9.11
N THR A 38 6.42 -9.56 10.30
CA THR A 38 5.79 -8.28 10.61
C THR A 38 6.65 -7.05 10.31
N ALA A 39 7.95 -7.11 10.60
CA ALA A 39 8.88 -6.02 10.33
C ALA A 39 9.09 -5.78 8.82
N ILE A 40 9.21 -6.85 8.03
CA ILE A 40 9.37 -6.76 6.58
C ILE A 40 8.11 -6.17 5.93
N LEU A 41 6.92 -6.56 6.43
CA LEU A 41 5.67 -5.97 5.96
C LEU A 41 5.62 -4.47 6.25
N ALA A 42 5.98 -4.06 7.47
CA ALA A 42 6.02 -2.64 7.86
C ALA A 42 6.98 -1.84 6.96
N GLU A 43 8.21 -2.34 6.76
CA GLU A 43 9.21 -1.72 5.88
C GLU A 43 8.70 -1.61 4.43
N ALA A 44 8.09 -2.67 3.89
CA ALA A 44 7.55 -2.65 2.54
C ALA A 44 6.40 -1.64 2.37
N LEU A 45 5.54 -1.50 3.39
CA LEU A 45 4.46 -0.50 3.38
C LEU A 45 4.99 0.93 3.43
N GLU A 46 5.98 1.19 4.28
CA GLU A 46 6.65 2.49 4.36
C GLU A 46 7.30 2.85 3.02
N ALA A 47 8.05 1.92 2.42
CA ALA A 47 8.68 2.10 1.13
C ALA A 47 7.66 2.37 0.01
N ALA A 48 6.54 1.64 -0.01
CA ALA A 48 5.47 1.84 -0.98
C ALA A 48 4.83 3.24 -0.86
N GLU A 49 4.53 3.69 0.36
CA GLU A 49 3.95 5.03 0.57
C GLU A 49 4.93 6.13 0.15
N ALA A 50 6.21 6.01 0.51
CA ALA A 50 7.25 6.96 0.14
C ALA A 50 7.47 7.02 -1.38
N ALA A 51 7.54 5.86 -2.06
CA ALA A 51 7.72 5.80 -3.50
C ALA A 51 6.52 6.38 -4.26
N GLY A 52 5.30 6.06 -3.83
CA GLY A 52 4.08 6.63 -4.43
C GLY A 52 4.00 8.14 -4.26
N GLY A 53 4.38 8.68 -3.09
CA GLY A 53 4.50 10.13 -2.89
C GLY A 53 5.52 10.78 -3.82
N ARG A 54 6.69 10.15 -4.04
CA ARG A 54 7.69 10.67 -4.99
C ARG A 54 7.17 10.67 -6.43
N LEU A 55 6.47 9.61 -6.85
CA LEU A 55 5.87 9.52 -8.18
C LEU A 55 4.82 10.60 -8.40
N GLU A 56 3.89 10.76 -7.45
CA GLU A 56 2.83 11.79 -7.49
C GLU A 56 3.44 13.19 -7.65
N ASN A 57 4.41 13.56 -6.81
CA ASN A 57 5.07 14.86 -6.87
C ASN A 57 5.83 15.08 -8.20
N ALA A 58 6.46 14.02 -8.74
CA ALA A 58 7.17 14.11 -10.00
C ALA A 58 6.20 14.33 -11.18
N LEU A 59 5.08 13.62 -11.21
CA LEU A 59 4.05 13.78 -12.24
C LEU A 59 3.39 15.17 -12.16
N GLU A 60 3.10 15.66 -10.96
CA GLU A 60 2.59 17.03 -10.76
C GLU A 60 3.57 18.07 -11.30
N LYS A 61 4.86 17.92 -10.99
CA LYS A 61 5.91 18.82 -11.50
C LYS A 61 6.02 18.78 -13.03
N ILE A 62 5.98 17.59 -13.63
CA ILE A 62 6.02 17.42 -15.10
C ILE A 62 4.79 18.08 -15.72
N ALA A 63 3.60 17.87 -15.16
CA ALA A 63 2.36 18.49 -15.65
C ALA A 63 2.44 20.02 -15.61
N GLY A 64 3.00 20.60 -14.55
CA GLY A 64 3.21 22.04 -14.42
C GLY A 64 4.23 22.66 -15.38
N MET A 65 4.99 21.85 -16.13
CA MET A 65 5.94 22.32 -17.16
C MET A 65 5.31 22.46 -18.56
N GLU A 66 4.05 22.08 -18.73
CA GLU A 66 3.36 22.04 -20.04
C GLU A 66 4.20 21.37 -21.16
N PRO A 67 4.69 20.13 -20.94
CA PRO A 67 5.66 19.53 -21.84
C PRO A 67 5.00 19.04 -23.13
N ASN A 68 5.76 19.05 -24.24
CA ASN A 68 5.31 18.48 -25.51
C ASN A 68 5.52 16.95 -25.54
N LEU A 69 4.89 16.24 -24.60
CA LEU A 69 4.88 14.78 -24.52
C LEU A 69 3.58 14.28 -23.88
N SER A 70 3.30 12.99 -24.05
CA SER A 70 2.25 12.29 -23.30
C SER A 70 2.83 11.06 -22.62
N ILE A 71 2.37 10.78 -21.40
CA ILE A 71 2.71 9.57 -20.66
C ILE A 71 1.55 8.58 -20.84
N GLN A 72 1.87 7.33 -21.19
CA GLN A 72 0.88 6.27 -21.35
C GLN A 72 0.43 5.77 -19.96
N GLU A 73 -0.77 6.16 -19.50
CA GLU A 73 -1.30 5.87 -18.16
C GLU A 73 -1.18 4.39 -17.75
N ASP A 74 -1.55 3.48 -18.65
CA ASP A 74 -1.55 2.04 -18.37
C ASP A 74 -0.15 1.49 -18.09
N THR A 75 0.92 2.11 -18.62
CA THR A 75 2.29 1.69 -18.31
C THR A 75 2.67 1.92 -16.85
N ILE A 76 1.92 2.75 -16.13
CA ILE A 76 2.09 3.02 -14.70
C ILE A 76 1.01 2.28 -13.89
N LEU A 77 -0.27 2.44 -14.26
CA LEU A 77 -1.37 1.97 -13.43
C LEU A 77 -1.61 0.46 -13.53
N LEU A 78 -1.39 -0.16 -14.69
CA LEU A 78 -1.66 -1.59 -14.86
C LEU A 78 -0.76 -2.47 -13.96
N PRO A 79 0.58 -2.24 -13.87
CA PRO A 79 1.41 -2.98 -12.92
C PRO A 79 0.97 -2.80 -11.47
N LEU A 80 0.64 -1.58 -11.05
CA LEU A 80 0.17 -1.29 -9.69
C LEU A 80 -1.13 -2.03 -9.37
N ARG A 81 -2.11 -1.99 -10.29
CA ARG A 81 -3.36 -2.74 -10.18
C ARG A 81 -3.10 -4.24 -10.04
N ASN A 82 -2.24 -4.81 -10.87
CA ASN A 82 -1.92 -6.24 -10.82
C ASN A 82 -1.30 -6.67 -9.48
N HIS A 83 -0.41 -5.86 -8.90
CA HIS A 83 0.17 -6.14 -7.59
C HIS A 83 -0.85 -6.02 -6.45
N LEU A 84 -1.72 -5.00 -6.50
CA LEU A 84 -2.80 -4.82 -5.52
C LEU A 84 -3.81 -5.97 -5.60
N ASP A 85 -4.19 -6.39 -6.81
CA ASP A 85 -5.07 -7.54 -7.01
C ASP A 85 -4.44 -8.82 -6.46
N HIS A 86 -3.13 -9.03 -6.68
CA HIS A 86 -2.43 -10.18 -6.11
C HIS A 86 -2.40 -10.14 -4.57
N LEU A 87 -2.15 -8.99 -3.97
CA LEU A 87 -2.17 -8.79 -2.51
C LEU A 87 -3.57 -8.97 -1.92
N ASN A 88 -4.59 -8.48 -2.62
CA ASN A 88 -5.97 -8.45 -2.15
C ASN A 88 -6.73 -9.75 -2.40
N ARG A 89 -6.32 -10.54 -3.41
CA ARG A 89 -6.91 -11.85 -3.67
C ARG A 89 -6.81 -12.74 -2.43
N ASP A 90 -7.93 -13.37 -2.12
CA ASP A 90 -8.13 -14.18 -0.92
C ASP A 90 -7.10 -15.30 -0.77
N ARG A 91 -6.31 -15.23 0.31
CA ARG A 91 -6.14 -16.38 1.19
C ARG A 91 -7.38 -16.43 2.10
N SER A 92 -8.53 -16.84 1.59
CA SER A 92 -9.63 -17.24 2.48
C SER A 92 -9.10 -18.39 3.35
N PRO A 93 -9.33 -18.40 4.67
CA PRO A 93 -9.17 -19.62 5.41
C PRO A 93 -10.11 -20.64 4.77
N ALA A 94 -9.56 -21.78 4.34
CA ALA A 94 -10.37 -22.93 3.96
C ALA A 94 -11.35 -23.17 5.11
N SER A 95 -12.64 -22.97 4.85
CA SER A 95 -13.69 -23.45 5.75
C SER A 95 -13.59 -24.97 5.76
N LEU A 96 -13.03 -25.51 6.83
CA LEU A 96 -13.11 -26.91 7.24
C LEU A 96 -13.92 -26.98 8.53
#